data_AF-A0A7Y3H5E5-F1
#
_entry.id   AF-A0A7Y3H5E5-F1
#
_cell.length_a   1.000
_cell.length_b   1.000
_cell.length_c   1.000
_cell.angle_alpha   90.00
_cell.angle_beta   90.00
_cell.angle_gamma   90.00
#
_symmetry.space_group_name_H-M   'P 1'
#
loop_
_entity.id
_entity.type
_entity.pdbx_description
1 polymer ?
#
loop_
_entity_poly.entity_id
_entity_poly.type
_entity_poly.pdbx_seq_one_letter_code
_entity_poly.pdbx_strand_id
1 'polypeptide(L)'
;MSLQLFSQEPAYISYPRLDKIDISKGLSQNVVLDMSIDPQGFLWLGTMDGLNAYDGYGFKIYRKEFKIDSSYVNNFIHKVWTDMLSNVWVTKEDGAYHINSKNDSVSKIFIEGEVPSKFHDAGVDSIWVSTRSQNVFKTHAANHSSRLISKEIKVHISESQDWILNFPYATENEFVITTVKGTIIHFKNGRLDIIENDDLDVKTFNSSTYDNQGNVWLTEYNGLLYKYNIKNRTFTEMSQSILGKHNYKFNCVYYDKKLNSIWISCQRSGLFMYELKSGITGKFMIKAPAINIIDSENIMTMVRDPFNDVMYLGTDQHGILVWDPYLYKFDFIDAERSSESSLGFRLPRKLEKDNFGNVWIGSVNTGLWQYNTSSDKLQVYTKTSHPDLLISNSSVQLYHQNDTLWVGHNGSGITKIKLPELKKLDHFYLKGKEKELDNINVIWNIIKDAKNRLWVGTRSSGVYIKEGKSVKTINKYNSILGDNIIYSIVEDPEKNIIICTQNSGLYKYSIQNESLIKVFPKADNAPRYSTKTVLFDQDGLIWYATDGKGLLLLDQDYNIITSADTDNGILENDAICSLILNDDNSVWASTNYGLYELNYDAKANVIQSTMYTQNDGLTSNEFMTGAYLKTNDT
;
A
#
# COMPACT_ATOMS: atom_id res chain seq x y z
N MET A 1 13.75 1.51 -7.65
CA MET A 1 13.08 2.81 -7.90
C MET A 1 11.72 2.42 -8.45
N SER A 2 10.62 2.94 -7.93
CA SER A 2 9.26 2.53 -8.33
C SER A 2 8.48 3.74 -8.83
N LEU A 3 7.42 3.50 -9.60
CA LEU A 3 6.47 4.54 -9.97
C LEU A 3 5.47 4.72 -8.83
N GLN A 4 5.16 5.94 -8.42
CA GLN A 4 4.12 6.18 -7.42
C GLN A 4 2.81 6.52 -8.10
N LEU A 5 1.73 5.93 -7.61
CA LEU A 5 0.36 6.18 -8.07
C LEU A 5 -0.38 6.96 -6.99
N PHE A 6 -1.20 7.90 -7.45
CA PHE A 6 -2.07 8.71 -6.62
C PHE A 6 -3.49 8.68 -7.17
N SER A 7 -4.46 8.55 -6.28
CA SER A 7 -5.89 8.74 -6.55
C SER A 7 -6.42 9.71 -5.49
N GLN A 8 -7.33 10.61 -5.88
CA GLN A 8 -7.97 11.58 -4.97
C GLN A 8 -8.95 10.91 -4.00
N GLU A 9 -9.39 9.68 -4.29
CA GLU A 9 -10.15 8.87 -3.36
C GLU A 9 -9.24 7.79 -2.75
N PRO A 10 -9.53 7.29 -1.54
CA PRO A 10 -8.93 6.07 -1.03
C PRO A 10 -9.41 4.91 -1.89
N ALA A 11 -8.87 4.79 -3.11
CA ALA A 11 -8.94 3.58 -3.89
C ALA A 11 -8.40 2.50 -2.98
N TYR A 12 -9.23 1.48 -2.69
CA TYR A 12 -8.82 0.30 -1.95
C TYR A 12 -7.44 -0.10 -2.45
N ILE A 13 -6.41 0.17 -1.64
CA ILE A 13 -5.01 -0.04 -2.03
C ILE A 13 -4.97 -1.43 -2.63
N SER A 14 -4.57 -1.52 -3.90
CA SER A 14 -4.62 -2.77 -4.64
C SER A 14 -3.84 -3.85 -3.88
N TYR A 15 -2.82 -3.43 -3.12
CA TYR A 15 -1.91 -4.26 -2.34
C TYR A 15 -1.68 -3.71 -0.93
N PRO A 16 -2.19 -4.36 0.13
CA PRO A 16 -1.94 -3.92 1.49
C PRO A 16 -0.44 -4.05 1.78
N ARG A 17 0.21 -2.92 2.07
CA ARG A 17 1.57 -2.94 2.60
C ARG A 17 1.52 -3.45 4.04
N LEU A 18 2.34 -4.45 4.32
CA LEU A 18 2.45 -5.04 5.65
C LEU A 18 3.77 -4.64 6.29
N ASP A 19 3.70 -4.09 7.49
CA ASP A 19 4.89 -3.88 8.32
C ASP A 19 5.22 -5.12 9.11
N LYS A 20 6.52 -5.37 9.28
CA LYS A 20 7.01 -6.51 10.05
C LYS A 20 7.42 -6.08 11.45
N ILE A 21 7.01 -6.84 12.46
CA ILE A 21 7.51 -6.75 13.83
C ILE A 21 8.05 -8.13 14.24
N ASP A 22 9.36 -8.22 14.47
CA ASP A 22 10.08 -9.46 14.76
C ASP A 22 11.08 -9.27 15.90
N ILE A 23 11.96 -10.26 16.13
CA ILE A 23 13.01 -10.20 17.16
C ILE A 23 13.89 -8.94 17.07
N SER A 24 14.09 -8.36 15.90
CA SER A 24 14.89 -7.13 15.75
C SER A 24 14.21 -5.89 16.35
N LYS A 25 12.88 -5.94 16.48
CA LYS A 25 12.05 -4.91 17.13
C LYS A 25 11.68 -5.27 18.58
N GLY A 26 12.27 -6.33 19.15
CA GLY A 26 12.13 -6.68 20.57
C GLY A 26 11.14 -7.81 20.88
N LEU A 27 10.52 -8.45 19.87
CA LEU A 27 9.70 -9.65 20.08
C LEU A 27 10.55 -10.79 20.67
N SER A 28 9.99 -11.60 21.59
CA SER A 28 10.77 -12.67 22.23
C SER A 28 11.20 -13.78 21.27
N GLN A 29 10.36 -14.12 20.29
CA GLN A 29 10.57 -15.16 19.27
C GLN A 29 9.57 -15.01 18.10
N ASN A 30 9.98 -15.39 16.88
CA ASN A 30 9.22 -15.09 15.64
C ASN A 30 8.02 -16.00 15.33
N VAL A 31 7.84 -17.12 16.02
CA VAL A 31 6.67 -18.01 15.88
C VAL A 31 5.60 -17.48 16.83
N VAL A 32 4.61 -16.79 16.27
CA VAL A 32 3.47 -16.26 17.02
C VAL A 32 2.31 -17.26 16.91
N LEU A 33 1.95 -17.87 18.03
CA LEU A 33 0.95 -18.95 18.10
C LEU A 33 -0.47 -18.43 18.30
N ASP A 34 -0.62 -17.36 19.07
CA ASP A 34 -1.91 -16.74 19.36
C ASP A 34 -1.75 -15.28 19.77
N MET A 35 -2.79 -14.47 19.55
CA MET A 35 -2.79 -13.05 19.88
C MET A 35 -4.14 -12.61 20.43
N SER A 36 -4.12 -11.62 21.31
CA SER A 36 -5.33 -10.96 21.83
C SER A 36 -5.01 -9.50 22.15
N ILE A 37 -6.00 -8.62 22.06
CA ILE A 37 -5.86 -7.20 22.37
C ILE A 37 -6.74 -6.90 23.57
N ASP A 38 -6.15 -6.33 24.62
CA ASP A 38 -6.90 -5.96 25.81
C ASP A 38 -7.65 -4.62 25.61
N PRO A 39 -8.64 -4.30 26.48
CA PRO A 39 -9.36 -3.03 26.41
C PRO A 39 -8.52 -1.77 26.59
N GLN A 40 -7.26 -1.88 27.02
CA GLN A 40 -6.33 -0.75 27.15
C GLN A 40 -5.50 -0.54 25.87
N GLY A 41 -5.61 -1.45 24.89
CA GLY A 41 -4.92 -1.38 23.60
C GLY A 41 -3.59 -2.14 23.58
N PHE A 42 -3.22 -2.90 24.62
CA PHE A 42 -2.03 -3.73 24.55
C PHE A 42 -2.29 -4.96 23.69
N LEU A 43 -1.37 -5.24 22.77
CA LEU A 43 -1.34 -6.47 22.00
C LEU A 43 -0.56 -7.54 22.77
N TRP A 44 -1.26 -8.57 23.20
CA TRP A 44 -0.70 -9.72 23.91
C TRP A 44 -0.47 -10.89 22.96
N LEU A 45 0.72 -11.48 23.02
CA LEU A 45 1.21 -12.41 22.02
C LEU A 45 1.84 -13.63 22.68
N GLY A 46 1.32 -14.81 22.35
CA GLY A 46 1.90 -16.07 22.74
C GLY A 46 2.91 -16.53 21.71
N THR A 47 4.16 -16.76 22.12
CA THR A 47 5.20 -17.30 21.24
C THR A 47 5.72 -18.64 21.76
N MET A 48 6.62 -19.27 21.00
CA MET A 48 7.38 -20.44 21.50
C MET A 48 8.35 -20.09 22.63
N ASP A 49 8.57 -18.80 22.93
CA ASP A 49 9.47 -18.39 24.00
C ASP A 49 8.91 -17.20 24.81
N GLY A 50 7.75 -17.45 25.42
CA GLY A 50 7.14 -16.57 26.41
C GLY A 50 5.92 -15.80 25.89
N LEU A 51 5.31 -15.07 26.83
CA LEU A 51 4.22 -14.13 26.54
C LEU A 51 4.84 -12.74 26.33
N ASN A 52 4.37 -12.02 25.32
CA ASN A 52 4.80 -10.66 25.03
C ASN A 52 3.59 -9.73 25.16
N ALA A 53 3.79 -8.55 25.77
CA ALA A 53 2.85 -7.45 25.71
C ALA A 53 3.49 -6.31 24.90
N TYR A 54 2.78 -5.81 23.91
CA TYR A 54 3.20 -4.74 23.02
C TYR A 54 2.30 -3.52 23.19
N ASP A 55 2.91 -2.36 23.40
CA ASP A 55 2.23 -1.08 23.68
C ASP A 55 2.17 -0.12 22.49
N GLY A 56 2.63 -0.57 21.31
CA GLY A 56 2.78 0.27 20.12
C GLY A 56 4.21 0.80 19.90
N TYR A 57 5.06 0.79 20.93
CA TYR A 57 6.43 1.29 20.88
C TYR A 57 7.48 0.22 21.23
N GLY A 58 7.16 -0.69 22.15
CA GLY A 58 8.08 -1.69 22.65
C GLY A 58 7.40 -2.90 23.29
N PHE A 59 8.22 -3.89 23.65
CA PHE A 59 7.77 -5.16 24.21
C PHE A 59 8.14 -5.32 25.68
N LYS A 60 7.19 -5.85 26.45
CA LYS A 60 7.43 -6.47 27.75
C LYS A 60 7.30 -7.98 27.63
N ILE A 61 8.32 -8.71 28.06
CA ILE A 61 8.44 -10.16 27.87
C ILE A 61 8.28 -10.88 29.21
N TYR A 62 7.36 -11.83 29.29
CA TYR A 62 7.15 -12.73 30.42
C TYR A 62 7.68 -14.14 30.07
N ARG A 63 8.77 -14.55 30.73
CA ARG A 63 9.44 -15.86 30.56
C ARG A 63 9.63 -16.58 31.89
N LYS A 64 10.31 -15.93 32.85
CA LYS A 64 10.73 -16.54 34.12
C LYS A 64 9.59 -16.58 35.14
N GLU A 65 8.57 -15.77 34.93
CA GLU A 65 7.40 -15.55 35.78
C GLU A 65 6.47 -16.78 35.77
N PHE A 66 6.64 -17.69 34.81
CA PHE A 66 5.94 -18.98 34.76
C PHE A 66 6.66 -20.12 35.51
N LYS A 67 7.79 -19.85 36.17
CA LYS A 67 8.53 -20.88 36.93
C LYS A 67 7.87 -21.11 38.28
N ILE A 68 7.09 -22.19 38.39
CA ILE A 68 6.52 -22.64 39.67
C ILE A 68 7.33 -23.82 40.26
N ASP A 69 7.99 -24.65 39.43
CA ASP A 69 8.91 -25.69 39.91
C ASP A 69 10.01 -26.04 38.89
N SER A 70 11.19 -26.42 39.38
CA SER A 70 12.46 -26.44 38.63
C SER A 70 12.77 -27.75 37.89
N SER A 71 11.91 -28.19 36.97
CA SER A 71 12.31 -29.19 35.97
C SER A 71 11.48 -29.07 34.69
N TYR A 72 12.15 -28.62 33.63
CA TYR A 72 11.63 -28.36 32.28
C TYR A 72 10.96 -26.98 32.07
N VAL A 73 11.70 -26.06 31.42
CA VAL A 73 11.22 -24.74 31.05
C VAL A 73 10.64 -24.81 29.64
N ASN A 74 9.37 -25.22 29.53
CA ASN A 74 8.62 -24.99 28.29
C ASN A 74 7.95 -23.61 28.37
N ASN A 75 8.43 -22.67 27.55
CA ASN A 75 7.93 -21.29 27.47
C ASN A 75 6.85 -21.10 26.39
N PHE A 76 6.36 -22.20 25.78
CA PHE A 76 5.39 -22.12 24.70
C PHE A 76 4.06 -21.65 25.26
N ILE A 77 3.57 -20.53 24.73
CA ILE A 77 2.25 -19.99 25.03
C ILE A 77 1.33 -20.34 23.85
N HIS A 78 0.43 -21.31 24.04
CA HIS A 78 -0.41 -21.84 22.96
C HIS A 78 -1.63 -20.99 22.67
N LYS A 79 -2.24 -20.40 23.71
CA LYS A 79 -3.38 -19.50 23.59
C LYS A 79 -3.24 -18.33 24.54
N VAL A 80 -3.69 -17.18 24.06
CA VAL A 80 -3.71 -15.91 24.78
C VAL A 80 -5.10 -15.34 24.66
N TRP A 81 -5.68 -14.98 25.79
CA TRP A 81 -7.00 -14.38 25.83
C TRP A 81 -6.98 -13.22 26.82
N THR A 82 -7.71 -12.16 26.50
CA THR A 82 -7.87 -10.99 27.36
C THR A 82 -9.35 -10.75 27.59
N ASP A 83 -9.70 -10.34 28.81
CA ASP A 83 -11.08 -10.05 29.18
C ASP A 83 -11.38 -8.55 29.21
N MET A 84 -12.66 -8.21 29.37
CA MET A 84 -13.14 -6.83 29.47
C MET A 84 -12.61 -6.05 30.68
N LEU A 85 -11.97 -6.70 31.65
CA LEU A 85 -11.32 -6.09 32.81
C LEU A 85 -9.79 -5.97 32.64
N SER A 86 -9.28 -6.28 31.44
CA SER A 86 -7.85 -6.30 31.10
C SER A 86 -7.02 -7.33 31.88
N ASN A 87 -7.64 -8.41 32.36
CA ASN A 87 -6.89 -9.58 32.77
C ASN A 87 -6.42 -10.36 31.54
N VAL A 88 -5.28 -11.02 31.67
CA VAL A 88 -4.73 -11.86 30.60
C VAL A 88 -4.69 -13.30 31.07
N TRP A 89 -5.18 -14.19 30.23
CA TRP A 89 -5.32 -15.60 30.49
C TRP A 89 -4.57 -16.36 29.42
N VAL A 90 -3.67 -17.25 29.82
CA VAL A 90 -2.83 -18.00 28.89
C VAL A 90 -2.88 -19.48 29.16
N THR A 91 -2.79 -20.27 28.09
CA THR A 91 -2.67 -21.73 28.20
C THR A 91 -1.33 -22.19 27.66
N LYS A 92 -0.70 -23.09 28.40
CA LYS A 92 0.56 -23.78 28.12
C LYS A 92 0.33 -25.29 28.11
N GLU A 93 1.36 -26.04 27.71
CA GLU A 93 1.36 -27.51 27.80
C GLU A 93 1.08 -28.00 29.24
N ASP A 94 1.62 -27.30 30.23
CA ASP A 94 1.57 -27.66 31.65
C ASP A 94 0.37 -27.11 32.43
N GLY A 95 -0.46 -26.24 31.83
CA GLY A 95 -1.67 -25.71 32.46
C GLY A 95 -2.12 -24.35 31.93
N ALA A 96 -3.07 -23.74 32.64
CA ALA A 96 -3.52 -22.37 32.37
C ALA A 96 -3.05 -21.42 33.47
N TYR A 97 -2.83 -20.16 33.09
CA TYR A 97 -2.29 -19.13 33.96
C TYR A 97 -3.07 -17.82 33.78
N HIS A 98 -3.21 -17.09 34.87
CA HIS A 98 -3.72 -15.72 34.91
C HIS A 98 -2.55 -14.76 35.15
N ILE A 99 -2.48 -13.69 34.36
CA ILE A 99 -1.53 -12.60 34.51
C ILE A 99 -2.32 -11.37 34.92
N ASN A 100 -1.96 -10.83 36.09
CA ASN A 100 -2.45 -9.53 36.54
C ASN A 100 -1.53 -8.45 35.98
N SER A 101 -2.03 -7.73 34.97
CA SER A 101 -1.29 -6.66 34.27
C SER A 101 -0.92 -5.47 35.17
N LYS A 102 -1.57 -5.28 36.33
CA LYS A 102 -1.31 -4.15 37.23
C LYS A 102 -0.08 -4.34 38.11
N ASN A 103 0.23 -5.58 38.49
CA ASN A 103 1.33 -5.89 39.41
C ASN A 103 2.27 -7.00 38.88
N ASP A 104 2.08 -7.41 37.63
CA ASP A 104 2.85 -8.44 36.94
C ASP A 104 2.87 -9.82 37.61
N SER A 105 1.91 -10.09 38.52
CA SER A 105 1.82 -11.40 39.15
C SER A 105 1.24 -12.43 38.18
N VAL A 106 1.88 -13.60 38.13
CA VAL A 106 1.42 -14.76 37.35
C VAL A 106 0.97 -15.85 38.31
N SER A 107 -0.23 -16.38 38.11
CA SER A 107 -0.78 -17.46 38.93
C SER A 107 -1.31 -18.59 38.07
N LYS A 108 -1.02 -19.83 38.47
CA LYS A 108 -1.62 -21.01 37.82
C LYS A 108 -3.07 -21.15 38.28
N ILE A 109 -3.97 -21.42 37.33
CA ILE A 109 -5.41 -21.45 37.58
C ILE A 109 -6.02 -22.83 37.32
N PHE A 110 -7.01 -23.14 38.14
CA PHE A 110 -7.87 -24.32 38.03
C PHE A 110 -9.31 -23.89 38.18
N ILE A 111 -10.23 -24.57 37.50
CA ILE A 111 -11.67 -24.38 37.68
C ILE A 111 -12.30 -25.70 38.09
N GLU A 112 -12.93 -25.74 39.28
CA GLU A 112 -13.49 -26.98 39.85
C GLU A 112 -12.50 -28.18 39.87
N GLY A 113 -11.19 -27.89 40.05
CA GLY A 113 -10.12 -28.90 40.04
C GLY A 113 -9.64 -29.32 38.65
N GLU A 114 -10.20 -28.76 37.58
CA GLU A 114 -9.82 -29.04 36.20
C GLU A 114 -8.95 -27.93 35.61
N VAL A 115 -8.16 -28.29 34.59
CA VAL A 115 -7.29 -27.35 33.86
C VAL A 115 -8.10 -26.66 32.75
N PRO A 116 -8.23 -25.33 32.77
CA PRO A 116 -8.82 -24.57 31.66
C PRO A 116 -8.11 -24.81 30.33
N SER A 117 -8.87 -24.79 29.23
CA SER A 117 -8.40 -25.02 27.86
C SER A 117 -8.73 -23.86 26.91
N LYS A 118 -9.90 -23.22 27.04
CA LYS A 118 -10.30 -22.02 26.29
C LYS A 118 -11.07 -21.08 27.19
N PHE A 119 -11.02 -19.80 26.84
CA PHE A 119 -11.73 -18.72 27.51
C PHE A 119 -12.52 -17.90 26.49
N HIS A 120 -13.65 -17.33 26.91
CA HIS A 120 -14.42 -16.38 26.10
C HIS A 120 -15.24 -15.46 27.00
N ASP A 121 -15.46 -14.21 26.56
CA ASP A 121 -16.28 -13.26 27.31
C ASP A 121 -17.75 -13.68 27.35
N ALA A 122 -18.36 -13.61 28.53
CA ALA A 122 -19.80 -13.79 28.74
C ALA A 122 -20.47 -12.49 29.23
N GLY A 123 -19.72 -11.38 29.31
CA GLY A 123 -20.15 -10.10 29.88
C GLY A 123 -18.96 -9.35 30.49
N VAL A 124 -19.23 -8.28 31.22
CA VAL A 124 -18.17 -7.44 31.82
C VAL A 124 -17.39 -8.17 32.92
N ASP A 125 -18.07 -8.95 33.77
CA ASP A 125 -17.46 -9.73 34.86
C ASP A 125 -17.86 -11.21 34.78
N SER A 126 -18.04 -11.73 33.57
CA SER A 126 -18.43 -13.12 33.38
C SER A 126 -17.69 -13.70 32.21
N ILE A 127 -17.12 -14.88 32.40
CA ILE A 127 -16.32 -15.57 31.40
C ILE A 127 -16.77 -17.02 31.30
N TRP A 128 -16.78 -17.53 30.06
CA TRP A 128 -16.92 -18.94 29.75
C TRP A 128 -15.53 -19.58 29.74
N VAL A 129 -15.41 -20.72 30.41
CA VAL A 129 -14.17 -21.48 30.49
C VAL A 129 -14.46 -22.92 30.12
N SER A 130 -13.82 -23.41 29.06
CA SER A 130 -13.79 -24.84 28.79
C SER A 130 -12.59 -25.50 29.46
N THR A 131 -12.65 -26.80 29.73
CA THR A 131 -11.54 -27.56 30.33
C THR A 131 -11.02 -28.65 29.40
N ARG A 132 -9.87 -29.24 29.75
CA ARG A 132 -9.33 -30.42 29.02
C ARG A 132 -10.25 -31.64 29.14
N SER A 133 -11.05 -31.72 30.20
CA SER A 133 -12.07 -32.76 30.41
C SER A 133 -13.39 -32.46 29.69
N GLN A 134 -13.41 -31.47 28.79
CA GLN A 134 -14.56 -31.07 27.98
C GLN A 134 -15.76 -30.59 28.81
N ASN A 135 -15.51 -30.04 29.99
CA ASN A 135 -16.53 -29.32 30.75
C ASN A 135 -16.48 -27.84 30.37
N VAL A 136 -17.65 -27.21 30.33
CA VAL A 136 -17.79 -25.77 30.14
C VAL A 136 -18.42 -25.17 31.39
N PHE A 137 -17.75 -24.16 31.94
CA PHE A 137 -18.13 -23.46 33.16
C PHE A 137 -18.31 -21.96 32.90
N LYS A 138 -19.23 -21.33 33.62
CA LYS A 138 -19.34 -19.87 33.73
C LYS A 138 -18.78 -19.41 35.08
N THR A 139 -17.85 -18.45 35.07
CA THR A 139 -17.21 -17.89 36.28
C THR A 139 -17.05 -16.37 36.17
N HIS A 140 -16.70 -15.70 37.28
CA HIS A 140 -16.45 -14.25 37.33
C HIS A 140 -14.99 -13.94 36.97
N ALA A 141 -14.77 -12.88 36.20
CA ALA A 141 -13.46 -12.42 35.76
C ALA A 141 -12.67 -11.77 36.91
N ALA A 142 -13.37 -11.07 37.80
CA ALA A 142 -12.82 -10.42 38.99
C ALA A 142 -12.32 -11.42 40.05
N ASN A 143 -12.56 -12.71 39.86
CA ASN A 143 -12.06 -13.73 40.78
C ASN A 143 -10.57 -14.01 40.51
N HIS A 144 -9.71 -13.25 41.18
CA HIS A 144 -8.25 -13.34 41.06
C HIS A 144 -7.62 -14.55 41.80
N SER A 145 -8.42 -15.56 42.14
CA SER A 145 -7.94 -16.75 42.83
C SER A 145 -7.36 -17.78 41.86
N SER A 146 -6.37 -18.54 42.33
CA SER A 146 -5.86 -19.73 41.63
C SER A 146 -6.91 -20.84 41.44
N ARG A 147 -8.07 -20.70 42.09
CA ARG A 147 -9.23 -21.58 41.96
C ARG A 147 -10.45 -20.77 41.58
N LEU A 148 -10.86 -20.87 40.32
CA LEU A 148 -12.12 -20.32 39.83
C LEU A 148 -13.26 -21.24 40.28
N ILE A 149 -14.36 -20.64 40.73
CA ILE A 149 -15.56 -21.34 41.21
C ILE A 149 -16.68 -21.09 40.20
N SER A 150 -17.30 -22.17 39.73
CA SER A 150 -18.40 -22.07 38.77
C SER A 150 -19.67 -21.56 39.46
N LYS A 151 -20.42 -20.66 38.81
CA LYS A 151 -21.68 -20.14 39.39
C LYS A 151 -22.92 -20.96 39.01
N GLU A 152 -23.09 -21.30 37.74
CA GLU A 152 -24.46 -21.60 37.26
C GLU A 152 -24.57 -22.71 36.20
N ILE A 153 -23.55 -22.99 35.39
CA ILE A 153 -23.69 -23.87 34.22
C ILE A 153 -22.47 -24.77 34.08
N LYS A 154 -22.70 -26.09 34.20
CA LYS A 154 -21.76 -27.15 33.81
C LYS A 154 -22.36 -27.89 32.62
N VAL A 155 -21.83 -27.63 31.43
CA VAL A 155 -22.14 -28.45 30.24
C VAL A 155 -21.03 -29.48 30.09
N HIS A 156 -21.39 -30.77 30.12
CA HIS A 156 -20.47 -31.87 29.85
C HIS A 156 -20.61 -32.28 28.39
N ILE A 157 -19.52 -32.20 27.62
CA ILE A 157 -19.52 -32.42 26.16
C ILE A 157 -19.14 -33.88 25.78
N SER A 158 -18.97 -34.77 26.77
CA SER A 158 -18.33 -36.09 26.63
C SER A 158 -18.90 -37.06 25.61
N GLU A 159 -20.10 -36.82 25.09
CA GLU A 159 -20.74 -37.73 24.13
C GLU A 159 -19.96 -37.80 22.79
N SER A 160 -19.22 -36.75 22.42
CA SER A 160 -18.51 -36.68 21.11
C SER A 160 -17.12 -37.32 21.07
N GLN A 161 -16.48 -37.59 22.22
CA GLN A 161 -15.03 -37.89 22.31
C GLN A 161 -14.16 -36.98 21.44
N ASP A 162 -14.53 -35.71 21.33
CA ASP A 162 -13.89 -34.75 20.44
C ASP A 162 -13.33 -33.56 21.21
N TRP A 163 -12.15 -33.09 20.81
CA TRP A 163 -11.50 -31.98 21.51
C TRP A 163 -12.14 -30.66 21.08
N ILE A 164 -12.32 -29.76 22.04
CA ILE A 164 -12.80 -28.41 21.76
C ILE A 164 -11.73 -27.68 20.94
N LEU A 165 -12.10 -27.31 19.72
CA LEU A 165 -11.25 -26.54 18.81
C LEU A 165 -11.22 -25.08 19.23
N ASN A 166 -12.40 -24.46 19.30
CA ASN A 166 -12.53 -23.05 19.57
C ASN A 166 -13.92 -22.70 20.13
N PHE A 167 -13.99 -21.49 20.68
CA PHE A 167 -15.20 -20.84 21.18
C PHE A 167 -15.49 -19.64 20.26
N PRO A 168 -16.04 -19.84 19.04
CA PRO A 168 -16.15 -18.75 18.07
C PRO A 168 -17.17 -17.67 18.44
N TYR A 169 -18.11 -17.94 19.35
CA TYR A 169 -19.09 -16.97 19.82
C TYR A 169 -19.56 -17.26 21.23
N ALA A 170 -19.65 -16.23 22.06
CA ALA A 170 -20.35 -16.28 23.33
C ALA A 170 -21.00 -14.95 23.71
N THR A 171 -22.04 -15.07 24.52
CA THR A 171 -22.68 -14.03 25.31
C THR A 171 -23.02 -14.62 26.67
N GLU A 172 -23.71 -13.86 27.51
CA GLU A 172 -24.11 -14.31 28.84
C GLU A 172 -24.96 -15.59 28.85
N ASN A 173 -25.83 -15.76 27.86
CA ASN A 173 -26.85 -16.82 27.80
C ASN A 173 -26.81 -17.65 26.51
N GLU A 174 -25.86 -17.40 25.62
CA GLU A 174 -25.71 -18.12 24.36
C GLU A 174 -24.24 -18.31 24.04
N PHE A 175 -23.85 -19.51 23.61
CA PHE A 175 -22.53 -19.76 23.07
C PHE A 175 -22.55 -20.78 21.95
N VAL A 176 -21.52 -20.71 21.11
CA VAL A 176 -21.23 -21.70 20.09
C VAL A 176 -19.82 -22.21 20.31
N ILE A 177 -19.68 -23.53 20.43
CA ILE A 177 -18.41 -24.24 20.49
C ILE A 177 -18.27 -25.08 19.24
N THR A 178 -17.06 -25.12 18.70
CA THR A 178 -16.68 -26.03 17.61
C THR A 178 -15.63 -27.00 18.11
N THR A 179 -15.70 -28.24 17.67
CA THR A 179 -14.74 -29.29 18.01
C THR A 179 -13.83 -29.63 16.82
N VAL A 180 -12.79 -30.43 17.06
CA VAL A 180 -11.77 -30.77 16.05
C VAL A 180 -12.32 -31.65 14.93
N LYS A 181 -13.31 -32.52 15.18
CA LYS A 181 -14.01 -33.32 14.15
C LYS A 181 -15.24 -32.62 13.56
N GLY A 182 -15.49 -31.36 13.94
CA GLY A 182 -16.52 -30.52 13.32
C GLY A 182 -17.90 -30.57 13.98
N THR A 183 -18.03 -31.15 15.17
CA THR A 183 -19.23 -31.03 15.98
C THR A 183 -19.43 -29.57 16.38
N ILE A 184 -20.66 -29.07 16.19
CA ILE A 184 -21.07 -27.72 16.56
C ILE A 184 -22.02 -27.83 17.74
N ILE A 185 -21.64 -27.21 18.86
CA ILE A 185 -22.41 -27.22 20.09
C ILE A 185 -22.95 -25.82 20.29
N HIS A 186 -24.27 -25.68 20.19
CA HIS A 186 -24.97 -24.41 20.37
C HIS A 186 -25.77 -24.46 21.67
N PHE A 187 -25.35 -23.66 22.64
CA PHE A 187 -26.11 -23.45 23.85
C PHE A 187 -26.86 -22.12 23.76
N LYS A 188 -28.16 -22.12 24.03
CA LYS A 188 -28.97 -20.89 24.06
C LYS A 188 -30.08 -21.00 25.10
N ASN A 189 -30.10 -20.07 26.06
CA ASN A 189 -31.14 -19.95 27.08
C ASN A 189 -31.42 -21.28 27.82
N GLY A 190 -30.36 -22.01 28.21
CA GLY A 190 -30.48 -23.28 28.94
C GLY A 190 -30.71 -24.51 28.05
N ARG A 191 -30.89 -24.35 26.74
CA ARG A 191 -31.01 -25.47 25.78
C ARG A 191 -29.67 -25.72 25.12
N LEU A 192 -29.30 -26.99 25.03
CA LEU A 192 -28.08 -27.46 24.37
C LEU A 192 -28.48 -28.23 23.10
N ASP A 193 -28.07 -27.71 21.95
CA ASP A 193 -28.17 -28.37 20.66
C ASP A 193 -26.76 -28.83 20.26
N ILE A 194 -26.56 -30.15 20.16
CA ILE A 194 -25.33 -30.76 19.63
C ILE A 194 -25.63 -31.16 18.19
N ILE A 195 -24.87 -30.59 17.25
CA ILE A 195 -24.95 -30.90 15.84
C ILE A 195 -23.69 -31.66 15.46
N GLU A 196 -23.84 -32.97 15.33
CA GLU A 196 -22.86 -33.84 14.68
C GLU A 196 -23.21 -33.91 13.20
N ASN A 197 -22.18 -33.96 12.35
CA ASN A 197 -22.38 -34.08 10.92
C ASN A 197 -21.84 -35.43 10.47
N ASP A 198 -22.75 -36.38 10.27
CA ASP A 198 -22.45 -37.76 9.86
C ASP A 198 -21.79 -37.84 8.47
N ASP A 199 -21.90 -36.78 7.64
CA ASP A 199 -21.30 -36.70 6.29
C ASP A 199 -19.84 -36.17 6.30
N LEU A 200 -19.24 -35.88 7.47
CA LEU A 200 -17.84 -35.40 7.60
C LEU A 200 -16.87 -36.52 7.99
N ASP A 201 -17.05 -37.71 7.44
CA ASP A 201 -16.20 -38.86 7.71
C ASP A 201 -14.70 -38.48 7.57
N VAL A 202 -14.02 -38.40 8.73
CA VAL A 202 -12.58 -38.15 8.91
C VAL A 202 -12.06 -36.75 8.52
N LYS A 203 -12.78 -35.67 8.88
CA LYS A 203 -12.28 -34.29 8.72
C LYS A 203 -11.78 -33.69 10.04
N THR A 204 -10.60 -33.09 10.01
CA THR A 204 -9.99 -32.38 11.14
C THR A 204 -10.00 -30.88 10.86
N PHE A 205 -10.55 -30.09 11.77
CA PHE A 205 -10.66 -28.63 11.66
C PHE A 205 -9.56 -27.93 12.47
N ASN A 206 -9.02 -26.84 11.92
CA ASN A 206 -7.90 -26.09 12.50
C ASN A 206 -8.28 -24.72 13.05
N SER A 207 -9.31 -24.08 12.49
CA SER A 207 -9.77 -22.76 12.93
C SER A 207 -11.27 -22.62 12.71
N SER A 208 -11.91 -21.81 13.56
CA SER A 208 -13.30 -21.45 13.39
C SER A 208 -13.59 -20.02 13.82
N THR A 209 -14.60 -19.41 13.21
CA THR A 209 -15.10 -18.08 13.55
C THR A 209 -16.63 -18.02 13.38
N TYR A 210 -17.26 -16.98 13.93
CA TYR A 210 -18.70 -16.76 13.89
C TYR A 210 -19.01 -15.40 13.27
N ASP A 211 -19.85 -15.38 12.23
CA ASP A 211 -20.27 -14.13 11.57
C ASP A 211 -21.54 -13.52 12.18
N ASN A 212 -21.81 -12.25 11.86
CA ASN A 212 -23.00 -11.55 12.35
C ASN A 212 -24.34 -12.07 11.79
N GLN A 213 -24.32 -12.97 10.81
CA GLN A 213 -25.53 -13.59 10.25
C GLN A 213 -25.92 -14.88 10.98
N GLY A 214 -25.06 -15.34 11.89
CA GLY A 214 -25.25 -16.56 12.66
C GLY A 214 -24.69 -17.81 11.97
N ASN A 215 -23.67 -17.63 11.12
CA ASN A 215 -22.96 -18.75 10.51
C ASN A 215 -21.63 -19.00 11.23
N VAL A 216 -21.29 -20.28 11.35
CA VAL A 216 -19.98 -20.75 11.80
C VAL A 216 -19.15 -21.04 10.55
N TRP A 217 -17.96 -20.45 10.47
CA TRP A 217 -16.99 -20.72 9.41
C TRP A 217 -15.88 -21.60 9.96
N LEU A 218 -15.47 -22.60 9.18
CA LEU A 218 -14.57 -23.66 9.61
C LEU A 218 -13.53 -23.95 8.52
N THR A 219 -12.25 -24.00 8.89
CA THR A 219 -11.17 -24.44 8.00
C THR A 219 -10.74 -25.86 8.33
N GLU A 220 -10.75 -26.74 7.34
CA GLU A 220 -10.27 -28.11 7.43
C GLU A 220 -8.76 -28.17 7.16
N TYR A 221 -8.05 -29.01 7.89
CA TYR A 221 -6.60 -29.26 7.77
C TYR A 221 -6.17 -29.61 6.34
N ASN A 222 -7.01 -30.34 5.59
CA ASN A 222 -6.73 -30.74 4.21
C ASN A 222 -7.18 -29.72 3.17
N GLY A 223 -7.64 -28.53 3.58
CA GLY A 223 -7.76 -27.38 2.68
C GLY A 223 -9.16 -26.98 2.26
N LEU A 224 -10.20 -27.49 2.92
CA LEU A 224 -11.58 -27.09 2.62
C LEU A 224 -12.08 -26.03 3.60
N LEU A 225 -12.85 -25.06 3.10
CA LEU A 225 -13.58 -24.09 3.90
C LEU A 225 -15.05 -24.47 3.93
N TYR A 226 -15.64 -24.46 5.12
CA TYR A 226 -17.04 -24.74 5.31
C TYR A 226 -17.74 -23.60 6.02
N LYS A 227 -19.03 -23.47 5.70
CA LYS A 227 -19.96 -22.56 6.32
C LYS A 227 -21.14 -23.37 6.86
N TYR A 228 -21.40 -23.26 8.15
CA TYR A 228 -22.58 -23.83 8.78
C TYR A 228 -23.54 -22.72 9.20
N ASN A 229 -24.76 -22.74 8.69
CA ASN A 229 -25.81 -21.83 9.13
C ASN A 229 -26.59 -22.45 10.29
N ILE A 230 -26.52 -21.85 11.48
CA ILE A 230 -27.18 -22.41 12.68
C ILE A 230 -28.71 -22.39 12.54
N LYS A 231 -29.28 -21.34 11.95
CA LYS A 231 -30.75 -21.16 11.85
C LYS A 231 -31.39 -22.22 10.96
N ASN A 232 -30.80 -22.48 9.80
CA ASN A 232 -31.32 -23.41 8.80
C ASN A 232 -30.70 -24.81 8.93
N ARG A 233 -29.73 -25.00 9.83
CA ARG A 233 -28.97 -26.23 10.05
C ARG A 233 -28.32 -26.78 8.78
N THR A 234 -27.83 -25.90 7.92
CA THR A 234 -27.22 -26.27 6.63
C THR A 234 -25.70 -26.13 6.68
N PHE A 235 -25.00 -27.20 6.31
CA PHE A 235 -23.55 -27.20 6.12
C PHE A 235 -23.22 -27.05 4.63
N THR A 236 -22.35 -26.12 4.28
CA THR A 236 -22.01 -25.81 2.87
C THR A 236 -20.50 -25.75 2.72
N GLU A 237 -19.96 -26.54 1.80
CA GLU A 237 -18.56 -26.40 1.36
C GLU A 237 -18.45 -25.14 0.50
N MET A 238 -17.61 -24.21 0.93
CA MET A 238 -17.39 -22.95 0.24
C MET A 238 -16.19 -23.03 -0.72
N SER A 239 -15.25 -23.96 -0.54
CA SER A 239 -13.97 -24.01 -1.28
C SER A 239 -14.08 -23.83 -2.79
N GLN A 240 -14.96 -24.56 -3.49
CA GLN A 240 -15.11 -24.43 -4.94
C GLN A 240 -15.62 -23.06 -5.38
N SER A 241 -16.53 -22.46 -4.60
CA SER A 241 -17.04 -21.11 -4.85
C SER A 241 -15.99 -20.01 -4.61
N ILE A 242 -14.88 -20.36 -3.93
CA ILE A 242 -13.81 -19.46 -3.53
C ILE A 242 -12.56 -19.61 -4.41
N LEU A 243 -12.17 -20.84 -4.76
CA LEU A 243 -10.80 -21.17 -5.19
C LEU A 243 -10.68 -21.69 -6.63
N GLY A 244 -11.79 -21.95 -7.33
CA GLY A 244 -11.74 -22.72 -8.58
C GLY A 244 -11.15 -24.12 -8.36
N LYS A 245 -10.35 -24.65 -9.30
CA LYS A 245 -9.76 -26.02 -9.25
C LYS A 245 -8.47 -26.14 -8.42
N HIS A 246 -8.08 -25.13 -7.65
CA HIS A 246 -6.81 -25.12 -6.93
C HIS A 246 -6.90 -25.79 -5.55
N ASN A 247 -5.84 -26.51 -5.17
CA ASN A 247 -5.76 -27.25 -3.90
C ASN A 247 -4.96 -26.46 -2.86
N TYR A 248 -5.66 -25.59 -2.13
CA TYR A 248 -5.09 -24.71 -1.10
C TYR A 248 -5.20 -25.34 0.28
N LYS A 249 -4.30 -25.04 1.22
CA LYS A 249 -4.34 -25.52 2.60
C LYS A 249 -4.67 -24.40 3.56
N PHE A 250 -5.93 -24.29 3.96
CA PHE A 250 -6.36 -23.24 4.88
C PHE A 250 -5.85 -23.46 6.30
N ASN A 251 -5.39 -22.38 6.94
CA ASN A 251 -4.84 -22.45 8.29
C ASN A 251 -5.74 -21.73 9.30
N CYS A 252 -6.00 -20.44 9.09
CA CYS A 252 -6.77 -19.60 10.00
C CYS A 252 -7.97 -18.96 9.29
N VAL A 253 -9.07 -18.77 10.02
CA VAL A 253 -10.23 -18.01 9.58
C VAL A 253 -10.63 -17.00 10.66
N TYR A 254 -10.86 -15.76 10.25
CA TYR A 254 -11.18 -14.63 11.12
C TYR A 254 -12.37 -13.86 10.57
N TYR A 255 -13.30 -13.49 11.45
CA TYR A 255 -14.43 -12.63 11.07
C TYR A 255 -14.12 -11.20 11.48
N ASP A 256 -14.02 -10.34 10.49
CA ASP A 256 -13.88 -8.91 10.67
C ASP A 256 -15.26 -8.26 10.79
N LYS A 257 -15.63 -7.93 12.03
CA LYS A 257 -16.91 -7.27 12.34
C LYS A 257 -17.06 -5.91 11.67
N LYS A 258 -15.97 -5.17 11.48
CA LYS A 258 -16.00 -3.80 10.95
C LYS A 258 -16.22 -3.80 9.44
N LEU A 259 -15.43 -4.59 8.72
CA LEU A 259 -15.57 -4.75 7.26
C LEU A 259 -16.72 -5.69 6.88
N ASN A 260 -17.28 -6.39 7.86
CA ASN A 260 -18.23 -7.47 7.66
C ASN A 260 -17.70 -8.51 6.66
N SER A 261 -16.48 -8.99 6.90
CA SER A 261 -15.76 -9.87 5.97
C SER A 261 -15.11 -11.05 6.68
N ILE A 262 -14.93 -12.15 5.95
CA ILE A 262 -14.21 -13.34 6.42
C ILE A 262 -12.80 -13.32 5.82
N TRP A 263 -11.80 -13.29 6.68
CA TRP A 263 -10.39 -13.37 6.30
C TRP A 263 -9.91 -14.81 6.47
N ILE A 264 -9.21 -15.34 5.48
CA ILE A 264 -8.79 -16.75 5.44
C ILE A 264 -7.32 -16.79 5.03
N SER A 265 -6.48 -17.37 5.88
CA SER A 265 -5.09 -17.62 5.51
C SER A 265 -4.91 -18.99 4.88
N CYS A 266 -4.05 -19.06 3.86
CA CYS A 266 -3.64 -20.30 3.23
C CYS A 266 -2.13 -20.50 3.38
N GLN A 267 -1.75 -21.70 3.80
CA GLN A 267 -0.35 -22.11 3.86
C GLN A 267 0.27 -21.99 2.46
N ARG A 268 1.29 -21.14 2.34
CA ARG A 268 2.05 -20.89 1.10
C ARG A 268 1.22 -20.37 -0.08
N SER A 269 0.10 -19.70 0.19
CA SER A 269 -0.71 -19.06 -0.86
C SER A 269 -1.39 -17.77 -0.39
N GLY A 270 -0.88 -17.20 0.70
CA GLY A 270 -1.25 -15.89 1.19
C GLY A 270 -2.61 -15.79 1.89
N LEU A 271 -3.20 -14.60 1.83
CA LEU A 271 -4.36 -14.17 2.61
C LEU A 271 -5.52 -13.79 1.69
N PHE A 272 -6.70 -14.36 1.95
CA PHE A 272 -7.93 -14.12 1.20
C PHE A 272 -8.93 -13.37 2.05
N MET A 273 -9.70 -12.47 1.44
CA MET A 273 -10.79 -11.75 2.10
C MET A 273 -12.11 -11.97 1.35
N TYR A 274 -13.16 -12.35 2.07
CA TYR A 274 -14.53 -12.54 1.59
C TYR A 274 -15.49 -11.51 2.18
N GLU A 275 -16.00 -10.58 1.40
CA GLU A 275 -17.00 -9.62 1.88
C GLU A 275 -18.39 -10.27 2.03
N LEU A 276 -18.99 -10.18 3.22
CA LEU A 276 -20.37 -10.63 3.45
C LEU A 276 -21.35 -9.53 3.02
N LYS A 277 -21.62 -9.41 1.72
CA LYS A 277 -22.69 -8.50 1.25
C LYS A 277 -24.06 -9.08 1.61
N SER A 278 -25.00 -8.22 1.99
CA SER A 278 -26.40 -8.58 2.15
C SER A 278 -27.01 -8.96 0.79
N GLY A 279 -27.02 -10.25 0.48
CA GLY A 279 -27.78 -10.81 -0.66
C GLY A 279 -27.04 -10.95 -2.00
N ILE A 280 -25.72 -10.74 -2.08
CA ILE A 280 -24.89 -11.01 -3.27
C ILE A 280 -23.67 -11.82 -2.84
N THR A 281 -23.22 -12.77 -3.67
CA THR A 281 -21.95 -13.48 -3.47
C THR A 281 -20.81 -12.49 -3.27
N GLY A 282 -20.14 -12.56 -2.12
CA GLY A 282 -18.97 -11.74 -1.82
C GLY A 282 -17.90 -11.83 -2.90
N LYS A 283 -17.20 -10.72 -3.16
CA LYS A 283 -16.03 -10.69 -4.06
C LYS A 283 -14.80 -11.05 -3.24
N PHE A 284 -14.06 -12.07 -3.66
CA PHE A 284 -12.74 -12.35 -3.09
C PHE A 284 -11.73 -11.36 -3.65
N MET A 285 -11.09 -10.59 -2.77
CA MET A 285 -9.92 -9.80 -3.14
C MET A 285 -8.66 -10.59 -2.78
N ILE A 286 -7.88 -10.97 -3.78
CA ILE A 286 -6.50 -11.45 -3.58
C ILE A 286 -5.69 -10.19 -3.25
N LYS A 287 -5.43 -9.98 -1.97
CA LYS A 287 -4.66 -8.84 -1.48
C LYS A 287 -3.23 -9.30 -1.16
N ALA A 288 -2.49 -9.70 -2.19
CA ALA A 288 -1.03 -9.75 -2.23
C ALA A 288 -0.56 -10.48 -3.52
N PRO A 289 -0.12 -9.77 -4.56
CA PRO A 289 0.96 -10.19 -5.41
C PRO A 289 2.26 -9.74 -4.76
N ALA A 290 3.12 -10.71 -4.50
CA ALA A 290 4.56 -10.51 -4.38
C ALA A 290 5.00 -9.44 -3.36
N ILE A 291 4.64 -9.62 -2.10
CA ILE A 291 5.69 -9.54 -1.09
C ILE A 291 5.98 -10.99 -0.74
N ASN A 292 7.15 -11.49 -1.12
CA ASN A 292 7.60 -12.88 -0.94
C ASN A 292 7.29 -13.47 0.45
N ILE A 293 7.14 -12.61 1.47
CA ILE A 293 6.82 -12.97 2.84
C ILE A 293 5.43 -13.62 2.94
N ILE A 294 4.33 -12.97 2.53
CA ILE A 294 2.97 -13.52 2.77
C ILE A 294 2.75 -14.85 2.03
N ASP A 295 3.36 -15.01 0.85
CA ASP A 295 3.27 -16.23 0.05
C ASP A 295 4.18 -17.36 0.57
N SER A 296 5.19 -17.06 1.38
CA SER A 296 6.03 -18.06 2.05
C SER A 296 5.58 -18.40 3.47
N GLU A 297 4.83 -17.49 4.12
CA GLU A 297 4.46 -17.59 5.52
C GLU A 297 3.22 -18.45 5.78
N ASN A 298 3.17 -19.02 6.98
CA ASN A 298 1.93 -19.55 7.54
C ASN A 298 1.36 -18.56 8.58
N ILE A 299 0.23 -17.94 8.27
CA ILE A 299 -0.47 -17.06 9.23
C ILE A 299 -1.24 -17.94 10.20
N MET A 300 -0.81 -17.95 11.46
CA MET A 300 -1.31 -18.79 12.55
C MET A 300 -2.52 -18.19 13.25
N THR A 301 -2.58 -16.87 13.34
CA THR A 301 -3.59 -16.14 14.11
C THR A 301 -3.74 -14.73 13.58
N MET A 302 -4.94 -14.16 13.75
CA MET A 302 -5.30 -12.84 13.26
C MET A 302 -6.15 -12.11 14.30
N VAL A 303 -5.87 -10.83 14.52
CA VAL A 303 -6.67 -9.96 15.39
C VAL A 303 -6.71 -8.54 14.82
N ARG A 304 -7.85 -7.86 14.92
CA ARG A 304 -7.98 -6.44 14.58
C ARG A 304 -8.10 -5.63 15.86
N ASP A 305 -7.29 -4.59 15.97
CA ASP A 305 -7.41 -3.57 17.00
C ASP A 305 -8.71 -2.79 16.79
N PRO A 306 -9.68 -2.89 17.70
CA PRO A 306 -10.95 -2.18 17.57
C PRO A 306 -10.81 -0.66 17.71
N PHE A 307 -9.72 -0.16 18.29
CA PHE A 307 -9.49 1.27 18.55
C PHE A 307 -8.73 1.95 17.40
N ASN A 308 -7.63 1.34 16.96
CA ASN A 308 -6.75 1.94 15.94
C ASN A 308 -7.00 1.41 14.53
N ASP A 309 -7.90 0.44 14.37
CA ASP A 309 -8.27 -0.15 13.08
C ASP A 309 -7.15 -0.93 12.36
N VAL A 310 -6.11 -1.29 13.11
CA VAL A 310 -4.95 -2.03 12.64
C VAL A 310 -5.22 -3.53 12.74
N MET A 311 -4.84 -4.30 11.73
CA MET A 311 -4.90 -5.76 11.76
C MET A 311 -3.52 -6.36 11.95
N TYR A 312 -3.39 -7.25 12.93
CA TYR A 312 -2.19 -8.01 13.21
C TYR A 312 -2.34 -9.44 12.72
N LEU A 313 -1.31 -9.96 12.06
CA LEU A 313 -1.23 -11.31 11.54
C LEU A 313 0.00 -11.99 12.16
N GLY A 314 -0.21 -12.97 13.03
CA GLY A 314 0.88 -13.74 13.64
C GLY A 314 1.33 -14.85 12.70
N THR A 315 2.64 -14.97 12.46
CA THR A 315 3.21 -15.95 11.53
C THR A 315 4.10 -16.98 12.22
N ASP A 316 4.45 -18.04 11.50
CA ASP A 316 5.33 -19.11 11.99
C ASP A 316 6.83 -18.81 11.83
N GLN A 317 7.25 -17.80 11.05
CA GLN A 317 8.68 -17.53 10.83
C GLN A 317 9.09 -16.05 10.95
N HIS A 318 8.15 -15.13 10.74
CA HIS A 318 8.41 -13.71 10.54
C HIS A 318 7.81 -12.80 11.61
N GLY A 319 7.34 -13.35 12.73
CA GLY A 319 6.80 -12.58 13.84
C GLY A 319 5.38 -12.12 13.52
N ILE A 320 5.16 -10.81 13.51
CA ILE A 320 3.86 -10.19 13.27
C ILE A 320 3.93 -9.38 11.99
N LEU A 321 2.97 -9.59 11.11
CA LEU A 321 2.70 -8.69 10.00
C LEU A 321 1.55 -7.75 10.40
N VAL A 322 1.73 -6.46 10.15
CA VAL A 322 0.82 -5.39 10.55
C VAL A 322 0.23 -4.76 9.32
N TRP A 323 -1.09 -4.78 9.21
CA TRP A 323 -1.84 -4.07 8.19
C TRP A 323 -2.55 -2.87 8.81
N ASP A 324 -2.14 -1.68 8.40
CA ASP A 324 -2.82 -0.43 8.74
C ASP A 324 -3.42 0.17 7.45
N PRO A 325 -4.75 0.31 7.34
CA PRO A 325 -5.39 0.86 6.16
C PRO A 325 -5.17 2.37 5.96
N TYR A 326 -4.69 3.11 6.96
CA TYR A 326 -4.50 4.56 6.91
C TYR A 326 -3.03 5.00 6.89
N LEU A 327 -2.10 4.11 7.24
CA LEU A 327 -0.68 4.44 7.30
C LEU A 327 -0.09 4.82 5.94
N TYR A 328 -0.57 4.18 4.88
CA TYR A 328 -0.02 4.34 3.53
C TYR A 328 -0.98 5.12 2.64
N LYS A 329 -0.63 6.38 2.38
CA LYS A 329 -1.41 7.30 1.54
C LYS A 329 -1.11 7.15 0.04
N PHE A 330 -0.04 6.44 -0.30
CA PHE A 330 0.46 6.30 -1.67
C PHE A 330 0.62 4.83 -2.07
N ASP A 331 0.27 4.51 -3.32
CA ASP A 331 0.54 3.21 -3.94
C ASP A 331 1.78 3.30 -4.85
N PHE A 332 2.36 2.17 -5.24
CA PHE A 332 3.52 2.13 -6.13
C PHE A 332 3.52 0.93 -7.09
N ILE A 333 4.06 1.14 -8.28
CA ILE A 333 4.34 0.12 -9.30
C ILE A 333 5.84 -0.17 -9.28
N ASP A 334 6.22 -1.43 -9.12
CA ASP A 334 7.61 -1.89 -9.20
C ASP A 334 7.86 -2.80 -10.41
N ALA A 335 9.12 -2.89 -10.84
CA ALA A 335 9.61 -3.74 -11.92
C ALA A 335 9.32 -5.23 -11.70
N GLU A 336 9.16 -5.64 -10.43
CA GLU A 336 8.80 -7.01 -10.05
C GLU A 336 7.42 -7.43 -10.60
N ARG A 337 6.56 -6.47 -10.97
CA ARG A 337 5.30 -6.74 -11.69
C ARG A 337 5.49 -7.11 -13.17
N SER A 338 6.70 -7.03 -13.70
CA SER A 338 7.01 -7.41 -15.08
C SER A 338 7.60 -8.81 -15.17
N SER A 339 7.39 -9.48 -16.31
CA SER A 339 8.05 -10.76 -16.62
C SER A 339 9.57 -10.65 -16.77
N GLU A 340 10.12 -9.42 -16.84
CA GLU A 340 11.55 -9.13 -16.96
C GLU A 340 12.07 -8.33 -15.75
N SER A 341 11.69 -8.77 -14.54
CA SER A 341 12.06 -8.13 -13.26
C SER A 341 13.57 -7.87 -13.08
N SER A 342 14.43 -8.64 -13.76
CA SER A 342 15.89 -8.53 -13.70
C SER A 342 16.47 -7.24 -14.30
N LEU A 343 15.76 -6.57 -15.21
CA LEU A 343 16.21 -5.28 -15.77
C LEU A 343 16.15 -4.16 -14.73
N GLY A 344 15.22 -4.28 -13.77
CA GLY A 344 14.91 -3.27 -12.77
C GLY A 344 14.31 -1.99 -13.38
N PHE A 345 13.50 -1.28 -12.61
CA PHE A 345 12.98 0.02 -12.99
C PHE A 345 13.99 1.09 -12.54
N ARG A 346 14.73 1.69 -13.47
CA ARG A 346 15.77 2.69 -13.17
C ARG A 346 15.52 4.00 -13.93
N LEU A 347 15.44 5.09 -13.16
CA LEU A 347 15.42 6.47 -13.66
C LEU A 347 14.28 6.74 -14.66
N PRO A 348 12.99 6.61 -14.24
CA PRO A 348 11.88 7.11 -15.05
C PRO A 348 12.09 8.61 -15.30
N ARG A 349 11.92 9.06 -16.55
CA ARG A 349 12.19 10.44 -16.95
C ARG A 349 10.94 11.21 -17.36
N LYS A 350 10.04 10.54 -18.08
CA LYS A 350 8.79 11.13 -18.55
C LYS A 350 7.73 10.04 -18.64
N LEU A 351 6.50 10.42 -18.31
CA LEU A 351 5.33 9.57 -18.41
C LEU A 351 4.33 10.20 -19.37
N GLU A 352 3.64 9.36 -20.15
CA GLU A 352 2.57 9.78 -21.05
C GLU A 352 1.46 8.73 -21.12
N LYS A 353 0.20 9.15 -21.07
CA LYS A 353 -0.97 8.27 -21.21
C LYS A 353 -1.40 8.20 -22.68
N ASP A 354 -1.70 7.00 -23.17
CA ASP A 354 -2.33 6.81 -24.47
C ASP A 354 -3.87 6.72 -24.40
N ASN A 355 -4.51 6.74 -25.56
CA ASN A 355 -5.97 6.62 -25.66
C ASN A 355 -6.49 5.18 -25.47
N PHE A 356 -5.61 4.22 -25.22
CA PHE A 356 -5.90 2.79 -25.10
C PHE A 356 -5.75 2.27 -23.66
N GLY A 357 -5.62 3.18 -22.68
CA GLY A 357 -5.54 2.84 -21.26
C GLY A 357 -4.14 2.45 -20.78
N ASN A 358 -3.09 2.73 -21.57
CA ASN A 358 -1.72 2.48 -21.17
C ASN A 358 -1.00 3.76 -20.75
N VAL A 359 -0.12 3.62 -19.77
CA VAL A 359 0.86 4.62 -19.36
C VAL A 359 2.22 4.20 -19.90
N TRP A 360 2.78 5.02 -20.77
CA TRP A 360 4.12 4.86 -21.33
C TRP A 360 5.14 5.57 -20.43
N ILE A 361 6.24 4.89 -20.15
CA ILE A 361 7.26 5.38 -19.24
C ILE A 361 8.62 5.37 -19.94
N GLY A 362 9.19 6.55 -20.09
CA GLY A 362 10.54 6.74 -20.60
C GLY A 362 11.57 6.47 -19.51
N SER A 363 12.63 5.73 -19.83
CA SER A 363 13.70 5.35 -18.92
C SER A 363 15.09 5.60 -19.49
N VAL A 364 16.08 5.71 -18.61
CA VAL A 364 17.49 5.78 -18.99
C VAL A 364 18.06 4.37 -19.03
N ASN A 365 18.54 3.93 -20.19
CA ASN A 365 19.20 2.64 -20.44
C ASN A 365 18.35 1.36 -20.26
N THR A 366 17.11 1.42 -19.74
CA THR A 366 16.27 0.23 -19.54
C THR A 366 15.17 0.05 -20.61
N GLY A 367 15.09 0.92 -21.61
CA GLY A 367 14.12 0.82 -22.70
C GLY A 367 12.89 1.71 -22.55
N LEU A 368 11.84 1.39 -23.30
CA LEU A 368 10.53 2.02 -23.21
C LEU A 368 9.58 1.08 -22.46
N TRP A 369 8.99 1.54 -21.37
CA TRP A 369 8.08 0.73 -20.58
C TRP A 369 6.63 1.10 -20.89
N GLN A 370 5.73 0.14 -20.78
CA GLN A 370 4.29 0.30 -20.94
C GLN A 370 3.59 -0.37 -19.77
N TYR A 371 2.76 0.39 -19.07
CA TYR A 371 1.93 -0.09 -17.98
C TYR A 371 0.46 -0.03 -18.41
N ASN A 372 -0.21 -1.18 -18.45
CA ASN A 372 -1.64 -1.24 -18.73
C ASN A 372 -2.42 -1.11 -17.42
N THR A 373 -3.11 0.01 -17.25
CA THR A 373 -3.81 0.35 -16.00
C THR A 373 -4.96 -0.60 -15.66
N SER A 374 -5.63 -1.18 -16.66
CA SER A 374 -6.80 -2.06 -16.44
C SER A 374 -6.43 -3.50 -16.08
N SER A 375 -5.30 -4.00 -16.60
CA SER A 375 -4.83 -5.38 -16.37
C SER A 375 -3.71 -5.49 -15.33
N ASP A 376 -3.23 -4.35 -14.81
CA ASP A 376 -2.06 -4.24 -13.92
C ASP A 376 -0.80 -4.95 -14.47
N LYS A 377 -0.60 -4.89 -15.79
CA LYS A 377 0.54 -5.52 -16.47
C LYS A 377 1.57 -4.50 -16.88
N LEU A 378 2.82 -4.79 -16.56
CA LEU A 378 3.99 -4.00 -16.95
C LEU A 378 4.80 -4.74 -18.01
N GLN A 379 5.03 -4.10 -19.15
CA GLN A 379 5.83 -4.61 -20.27
C GLN A 379 6.98 -3.65 -20.58
N VAL A 380 8.10 -4.20 -21.05
CA VAL A 380 9.27 -3.43 -21.49
C VAL A 380 9.62 -3.74 -22.95
N TYR A 381 9.96 -2.69 -23.69
CA TYR A 381 10.48 -2.74 -25.04
C TYR A 381 11.94 -2.28 -25.01
N THR A 382 12.85 -3.12 -25.47
CA THR A 382 14.27 -2.77 -25.61
C THR A 382 14.69 -2.82 -27.07
N LYS A 383 15.80 -2.19 -27.41
CA LYS A 383 16.45 -2.30 -28.72
C LYS A 383 16.82 -3.75 -29.05
N THR A 384 17.15 -4.55 -28.05
CA THR A 384 17.51 -5.97 -28.26
C THR A 384 16.27 -6.80 -28.58
N SER A 385 15.17 -6.60 -27.84
CA SER A 385 13.93 -7.35 -28.06
C SER A 385 13.11 -6.81 -29.24
N HIS A 386 13.19 -5.51 -29.53
CA HIS A 386 12.40 -4.82 -30.55
C HIS A 386 13.26 -3.83 -31.36
N PRO A 387 14.27 -4.31 -32.12
CA PRO A 387 15.19 -3.45 -32.88
C PRO A 387 14.51 -2.63 -33.98
N ASP A 388 13.38 -3.11 -34.51
CA ASP A 388 12.59 -2.40 -35.53
C ASP A 388 11.75 -1.26 -34.94
N LEU A 389 11.50 -1.31 -33.62
CA LEU A 389 10.72 -0.30 -32.90
C LEU A 389 11.61 0.79 -32.31
N LEU A 390 12.67 0.41 -31.57
CA LEU A 390 13.50 1.33 -30.80
C LEU A 390 14.92 1.42 -31.34
N ILE A 391 15.43 2.65 -31.47
CA ILE A 391 16.80 2.90 -31.93
C ILE A 391 17.84 2.87 -30.79
N SER A 392 17.41 3.07 -29.55
CA SER A 392 18.21 3.14 -28.33
C SER A 392 17.38 2.76 -27.10
N ASN A 393 18.01 2.20 -26.07
CA ASN A 393 17.39 1.91 -24.77
C ASN A 393 17.27 3.14 -23.85
N SER A 394 17.83 4.28 -24.25
CA SER A 394 17.68 5.55 -23.51
C SER A 394 16.50 6.35 -24.05
N SER A 395 15.28 5.85 -23.84
CA SER A 395 14.02 6.51 -24.22
C SER A 395 13.62 7.49 -23.13
N VAL A 396 14.10 8.73 -23.18
CA VAL A 396 14.03 9.65 -22.04
C VAL A 396 12.86 10.63 -22.08
N GLN A 397 12.32 10.91 -23.27
CA GLN A 397 11.21 11.84 -23.41
C GLN A 397 10.09 11.20 -24.21
N LEU A 398 8.85 11.47 -23.78
CA LEU A 398 7.64 10.98 -24.42
C LEU A 398 6.72 12.17 -24.70
N TYR A 399 5.96 12.05 -25.79
CA TYR A 399 4.82 12.90 -26.11
C TYR A 399 3.81 12.05 -26.85
N HIS A 400 2.54 12.09 -26.47
CA HIS A 400 1.47 11.33 -27.10
C HIS A 400 0.42 12.29 -27.68
N GLN A 401 -0.05 12.00 -28.88
CA GLN A 401 -1.20 12.68 -29.49
C GLN A 401 -1.88 11.77 -30.49
N ASN A 402 -3.21 11.68 -30.39
CA ASN A 402 -4.07 10.79 -31.17
C ASN A 402 -3.67 9.33 -30.95
N ASP A 403 -2.96 8.74 -31.90
CA ASP A 403 -2.50 7.35 -31.87
C ASP A 403 -0.99 7.27 -32.11
N THR A 404 -0.27 8.37 -31.94
CA THR A 404 1.16 8.42 -32.20
C THR A 404 1.88 8.75 -30.91
N LEU A 405 2.91 7.96 -30.61
CA LEU A 405 3.84 8.20 -29.53
C LEU A 405 5.17 8.67 -30.14
N TRP A 406 5.62 9.83 -29.70
CA TRP A 406 6.93 10.37 -30.02
C TRP A 406 7.88 10.01 -28.88
N VAL A 407 8.95 9.27 -29.21
CA VAL A 407 9.95 8.81 -28.27
C VAL A 407 11.26 9.52 -28.55
N GLY A 408 11.63 10.45 -27.66
CA GLY A 408 12.92 11.12 -27.67
C GLY A 408 13.99 10.24 -27.03
N HIS A 409 15.01 9.91 -27.80
CA HIS A 409 16.15 9.12 -27.32
C HIS A 409 17.31 10.02 -26.95
N ASN A 410 17.95 9.74 -25.81
CA ASN A 410 19.14 10.48 -25.40
C ASN A 410 20.27 10.30 -26.43
N GLY A 411 20.66 11.38 -27.10
CA GLY A 411 21.70 11.39 -28.13
C GLY A 411 21.34 10.63 -29.41
N SER A 412 20.07 10.31 -29.66
CA SER A 412 19.67 9.49 -30.81
C SER A 412 18.36 9.94 -31.44
N GLY A 413 18.04 11.23 -31.42
CA GLY A 413 16.89 11.79 -32.13
C GLY A 413 15.53 11.33 -31.61
N ILE A 414 14.51 11.40 -32.46
CA ILE A 414 13.10 11.12 -32.12
C ILE A 414 12.55 10.02 -33.02
N THR A 415 11.92 9.02 -32.41
CA THR A 415 11.18 7.95 -33.09
C THR A 415 9.67 8.20 -32.99
N LYS A 416 8.93 8.03 -34.09
CA LYS A 416 7.47 8.02 -34.09
C LYS A 416 6.96 6.60 -34.13
N ILE A 417 6.07 6.25 -33.20
CA ILE A 417 5.46 4.93 -33.07
C ILE A 417 3.95 5.09 -33.20
N LYS A 418 3.33 4.30 -34.07
CA LYS A 418 1.87 4.17 -34.17
C LYS A 418 1.37 3.19 -33.12
N LEU A 419 0.34 3.59 -32.39
CA LEU A 419 -0.38 2.81 -31.38
C LEU A 419 -1.77 2.43 -31.89
N PRO A 420 -2.31 1.26 -31.48
CA PRO A 420 -1.70 0.25 -30.60
C PRO A 420 -0.84 -0.77 -31.36
N GLU A 421 -0.67 -0.64 -32.68
CA GLU A 421 -0.02 -1.66 -33.53
C GLU A 421 1.50 -1.77 -33.32
N LEU A 422 2.09 -0.88 -32.49
CA LEU A 422 3.52 -0.82 -32.20
C LEU A 422 4.39 -0.80 -33.45
N LYS A 423 3.98 0.03 -34.42
CA LYS A 423 4.69 0.18 -35.69
C LYS A 423 5.51 1.46 -35.69
N LYS A 424 6.81 1.35 -35.92
CA LYS A 424 7.68 2.51 -36.19
C LYS A 424 7.23 3.18 -37.50
N LEU A 425 6.81 4.43 -37.41
CA LEU A 425 6.39 5.24 -38.56
C LEU A 425 7.55 5.98 -39.19
N ASP A 426 8.43 6.52 -38.36
CA ASP A 426 9.47 7.46 -38.78
C ASP A 426 10.56 7.58 -37.70
N HIS A 427 11.74 8.04 -38.11
CA HIS A 427 12.81 8.40 -37.19
C HIS A 427 13.64 9.54 -37.78
N PHE A 428 13.92 10.55 -36.97
CA PHE A 428 14.71 11.69 -37.42
C PHE A 428 15.61 12.23 -36.32
N TYR A 429 16.77 12.72 -36.78
CA TYR A 429 17.73 13.48 -36.00
C TYR A 429 17.36 14.97 -36.02
N LEU A 430 17.70 15.71 -34.97
CA LEU A 430 17.44 17.15 -34.85
C LEU A 430 18.41 17.96 -35.70
N LYS A 431 19.66 17.50 -35.86
CA LYS A 431 20.69 18.16 -36.67
C LYS A 431 21.31 17.21 -37.72
N GLY A 432 20.99 17.45 -38.99
CA GLY A 432 21.62 16.77 -40.13
C GLY A 432 21.10 15.35 -40.40
N LYS A 433 21.75 14.66 -41.35
CA LYS A 433 21.45 13.24 -41.68
C LYS A 433 22.32 12.24 -40.89
N GLU A 434 23.28 12.72 -40.10
CA GLU A 434 24.32 11.90 -39.48
C GLU A 434 24.22 11.89 -37.95
N LYS A 435 24.42 10.69 -37.40
CA LYS A 435 24.31 10.35 -35.98
C LYS A 435 25.32 11.09 -35.07
N GLU A 436 26.43 11.58 -35.63
CA GLU A 436 27.55 12.12 -34.83
C GLU A 436 27.27 13.49 -34.20
N LEU A 437 26.48 14.35 -34.85
CA LEU A 437 26.17 15.70 -34.35
C LEU A 437 25.03 15.73 -33.32
N ASP A 438 24.20 14.69 -33.30
CA ASP A 438 23.03 14.58 -32.40
C ASP A 438 23.36 13.91 -31.05
N ASN A 439 24.52 13.23 -30.94
CA ASN A 439 25.01 12.62 -29.69
C ASN A 439 25.18 13.63 -28.53
N ILE A 440 25.22 14.94 -28.82
CA ILE A 440 25.40 16.02 -27.83
C ILE A 440 24.06 16.64 -27.40
N ASN A 441 22.96 16.33 -28.10
CA ASN A 441 21.65 16.94 -27.88
C ASN A 441 20.72 16.02 -27.10
N VAL A 442 20.85 16.05 -25.77
CA VAL A 442 19.85 15.45 -24.87
C VAL A 442 18.53 16.20 -25.05
N ILE A 443 17.46 15.47 -25.37
CA ILE A 443 16.11 16.00 -25.48
C ILE A 443 15.49 16.04 -24.09
N TRP A 444 15.12 17.24 -23.62
CA TRP A 444 14.47 17.43 -22.33
C TRP A 444 12.95 17.55 -22.43
N ASN A 445 12.47 18.05 -23.56
CA ASN A 445 11.04 18.32 -23.71
C ASN A 445 10.62 18.19 -25.17
N ILE A 446 9.40 17.68 -25.39
CA ILE A 446 8.75 17.59 -26.69
C ILE A 446 7.30 18.01 -26.48
N ILE A 447 6.88 19.07 -27.18
CA ILE A 447 5.48 19.50 -27.24
C ILE A 447 5.09 19.82 -28.69
N LYS A 448 3.80 19.96 -28.94
CA LYS A 448 3.32 20.57 -30.18
C LYS A 448 2.58 21.86 -29.90
N ASP A 449 2.75 22.83 -30.77
CA ASP A 449 1.99 24.07 -30.72
C ASP A 449 0.63 23.95 -31.44
N ALA A 450 -0.18 25.01 -31.34
CA ALA A 450 -1.48 25.12 -32.02
C ALA A 450 -1.41 25.04 -33.55
N LYS A 451 -0.24 25.22 -34.16
CA LYS A 451 0.01 25.03 -35.61
C LYS A 451 0.49 23.61 -35.94
N ASN A 452 0.46 22.69 -34.97
CA ASN A 452 0.92 21.30 -35.08
C ASN A 452 2.43 21.18 -35.41
N ARG A 453 3.23 22.21 -35.08
CA ARG A 453 4.69 22.16 -35.18
C ARG A 453 5.26 21.50 -33.93
N LEU A 454 6.27 20.66 -34.11
CA LEU A 454 6.93 19.96 -33.01
C LEU A 454 8.04 20.84 -32.43
N TRP A 455 7.92 21.17 -31.15
CA TRP A 455 8.92 21.92 -30.40
C TRP A 455 9.75 20.97 -29.55
N VAL A 456 11.07 21.12 -29.61
CA VAL A 456 12.01 20.24 -28.92
C VAL A 456 13.02 21.09 -28.15
N GLY A 457 12.97 21.00 -26.82
CA GLY A 457 13.95 21.63 -25.93
C GLY A 457 15.16 20.73 -25.73
N THR A 458 16.36 21.31 -25.79
CA THR A 458 17.61 20.54 -25.72
C THR A 458 18.55 21.03 -24.62
N ARG A 459 19.47 20.16 -24.20
CA ARG A 459 20.48 20.48 -23.18
C ARG A 459 21.54 21.48 -23.63
N SER A 460 21.77 21.69 -24.93
CA SER A 460 22.95 22.44 -25.39
C SER A 460 22.74 23.28 -26.66
N SER A 461 21.65 23.07 -27.40
CA SER A 461 21.41 23.67 -28.71
C SER A 461 20.19 24.59 -28.77
N GLY A 462 19.59 24.91 -27.62
CA GLY A 462 18.37 25.72 -27.55
C GLY A 462 17.14 24.90 -27.93
N VAL A 463 16.26 25.50 -28.72
CA VAL A 463 14.97 24.93 -29.14
C VAL A 463 14.98 24.64 -30.63
N TYR A 464 14.51 23.44 -31.01
CA TYR A 464 14.19 23.08 -32.39
C TYR A 464 12.69 23.15 -32.63
N ILE A 465 12.29 23.71 -33.76
CA ILE A 465 10.90 23.78 -34.21
C ILE A 465 10.82 23.06 -35.54
N LYS A 466 10.10 21.95 -35.58
CA LYS A 466 9.96 21.11 -36.77
C LYS A 466 8.56 21.21 -37.35
N GLU A 467 8.49 21.53 -38.64
CA GLU A 467 7.26 21.58 -39.42
C GLU A 467 7.47 20.80 -40.72
N GLY A 468 6.83 19.63 -40.85
CA GLY A 468 7.06 18.73 -41.97
C GLY A 468 8.53 18.31 -42.09
N LYS A 469 9.20 18.72 -43.18
CA LYS A 469 10.65 18.50 -43.39
C LYS A 469 11.51 19.67 -42.93
N SER A 470 10.92 20.84 -42.67
CA SER A 470 11.64 22.04 -42.23
C SER A 470 11.99 21.95 -40.74
N VAL A 471 13.14 22.50 -40.37
CA VAL A 471 13.60 22.62 -38.98
C VAL A 471 14.17 24.02 -38.78
N LYS A 472 13.54 24.78 -37.89
CA LYS A 472 14.00 26.10 -37.41
C LYS A 472 14.65 25.93 -36.03
N THR A 473 15.64 26.75 -35.71
CA THR A 473 16.29 26.76 -34.39
C THR A 473 16.14 28.12 -33.72
N ILE A 474 15.90 28.11 -32.42
CA ILE A 474 15.97 29.29 -31.55
C ILE A 474 17.05 29.02 -30.51
N ASN A 475 18.12 29.82 -30.53
CA ASN A 475 19.25 29.70 -29.63
C ASN A 475 19.86 31.08 -29.34
N LYS A 476 20.83 31.13 -28.42
CA LYS A 476 21.49 32.37 -28.00
C LYS A 476 22.32 33.08 -29.07
N TYR A 477 22.61 32.41 -30.18
CA TYR A 477 23.41 32.96 -31.26
C TYR A 477 22.55 33.55 -32.39
N ASN A 478 21.29 33.15 -32.50
CA ASN A 478 20.40 33.57 -33.59
C ASN A 478 19.09 34.23 -33.10
N SER A 479 18.96 34.49 -31.80
CA SER A 479 17.79 35.08 -31.19
C SER A 479 18.15 35.82 -29.90
N ILE A 480 17.15 36.41 -29.24
CA ILE A 480 17.31 37.09 -27.93
C ILE A 480 17.46 36.11 -26.75
N LEU A 481 17.40 34.80 -26.99
CA LEU A 481 17.47 33.79 -25.94
C LEU A 481 18.81 33.88 -25.19
N GLY A 482 18.79 34.03 -23.87
CA GLY A 482 20.03 34.20 -23.10
C GLY A 482 20.84 32.92 -22.85
N ASP A 483 20.27 31.74 -23.10
CA ASP A 483 20.87 30.43 -22.79
C ASP A 483 20.42 29.37 -23.82
N ASN A 484 21.27 28.36 -24.06
CA ASN A 484 20.93 27.23 -24.94
C ASN A 484 20.46 25.99 -24.16
N ILE A 485 20.55 26.01 -22.83
CA ILE A 485 20.12 24.91 -21.98
C ILE A 485 18.64 25.12 -21.65
N ILE A 486 17.78 24.29 -22.24
CA ILE A 486 16.33 24.37 -22.10
C ILE A 486 15.86 23.18 -21.26
N TYR A 487 15.38 23.46 -20.04
CA TYR A 487 14.86 22.43 -19.15
C TYR A 487 13.43 22.03 -19.48
N SER A 488 12.60 23.01 -19.81
CA SER A 488 11.18 22.79 -20.08
C SER A 488 10.66 23.77 -21.12
N ILE A 489 9.64 23.33 -21.84
CA ILE A 489 8.85 24.16 -22.73
C ILE A 489 7.39 23.89 -22.35
N VAL A 490 6.65 24.95 -22.04
CA VAL A 490 5.28 24.87 -21.52
C VAL A 490 4.36 25.74 -22.38
N GLU A 491 3.12 25.32 -22.60
CA GLU A 491 2.11 26.14 -23.26
C GLU A 491 1.39 27.00 -22.21
N ASP A 492 1.25 28.30 -22.45
CA ASP A 492 0.45 29.18 -21.59
C ASP A 492 -1.06 29.08 -21.91
N PRO A 493 -1.96 29.60 -21.06
CA PRO A 493 -3.40 29.56 -21.31
C PRO A 493 -3.84 30.22 -22.63
N GLU A 494 -3.04 31.17 -23.15
CA GLU A 494 -3.26 31.86 -24.42
C GLU A 494 -2.69 31.10 -25.65
N LYS A 495 -2.21 29.86 -25.46
CA LYS A 495 -1.61 29.02 -26.51
C LYS A 495 -0.28 29.56 -27.08
N ASN A 496 0.43 30.37 -26.32
CA ASN A 496 1.82 30.74 -26.58
C ASN A 496 2.77 29.75 -25.92
N ILE A 497 4.04 29.80 -26.33
CA ILE A 497 5.06 28.88 -25.83
C ILE A 497 5.98 29.59 -24.86
N ILE A 498 6.10 29.06 -23.64
CA ILE A 498 7.04 29.51 -22.62
C ILE A 498 8.27 28.62 -22.64
N ILE A 499 9.44 29.23 -22.84
CA ILE A 499 10.73 28.56 -22.87
C ILE A 499 11.41 28.81 -21.52
N CYS A 500 11.60 27.74 -20.75
CA CYS A 500 12.30 27.75 -19.47
C CYS A 500 13.79 27.47 -19.70
N THR A 501 14.62 28.49 -19.53
CA THR A 501 16.07 28.39 -19.70
C THR A 501 16.75 28.11 -18.37
N GLN A 502 17.91 27.44 -18.38
CA GLN A 502 18.68 27.24 -17.16
C GLN A 502 18.97 28.58 -16.48
N ASN A 503 19.82 29.44 -17.01
CA ASN A 503 20.29 30.62 -16.26
C ASN A 503 19.70 31.96 -16.73
N SER A 504 18.77 31.97 -17.68
CA SER A 504 18.28 33.22 -18.30
C SER A 504 16.78 33.50 -18.08
N GLY A 505 16.12 32.69 -17.24
CA GLY A 505 14.71 32.82 -16.90
C GLY A 505 13.76 32.34 -18.01
N LEU A 506 12.65 33.05 -18.17
CA LEU A 506 11.53 32.71 -19.05
C LEU A 506 11.47 33.60 -20.28
N TYR A 507 11.19 32.97 -21.42
CA TYR A 507 10.89 33.66 -22.67
C TYR A 507 9.53 33.19 -23.20
N LYS A 508 8.70 34.13 -23.62
CA LYS A 508 7.40 33.87 -24.26
C LYS A 508 7.54 34.00 -25.77
N TYR A 509 7.16 32.96 -26.50
CA TYR A 509 7.09 32.94 -27.96
C TYR A 509 5.63 33.00 -28.40
N SER A 510 5.24 34.10 -29.05
CA SER A 510 3.91 34.23 -29.63
C SER A 510 3.79 33.40 -30.90
N ILE A 511 2.86 32.46 -30.92
CA ILE A 511 2.59 31.62 -32.10
C ILE A 511 1.95 32.44 -33.23
N GLN A 512 1.15 33.44 -32.86
CA GLN A 512 0.47 34.32 -33.82
C GLN A 512 1.47 35.26 -34.51
N ASN A 513 2.30 35.95 -33.73
CA ASN A 513 3.20 36.99 -34.24
C ASN A 513 4.62 36.47 -34.58
N GLU A 514 4.92 35.21 -34.28
CA GLU A 514 6.24 34.60 -34.43
C GLU A 514 7.38 35.37 -33.75
N SER A 515 7.07 36.02 -32.63
CA SER A 515 7.99 36.86 -31.88
C SER A 515 8.38 36.22 -30.55
N LEU A 516 9.65 36.32 -30.19
CA LEU A 516 10.19 35.91 -28.90
C LEU A 516 10.43 37.15 -28.03
N ILE A 517 9.94 37.14 -26.80
CA ILE A 517 10.22 38.18 -25.80
C ILE A 517 10.68 37.54 -24.49
N LYS A 518 11.54 38.22 -23.74
CA LYS A 518 11.88 37.83 -22.36
C LYS A 518 10.79 38.33 -21.42
N VAL A 519 10.23 37.45 -20.60
CA VAL A 519 9.14 37.79 -19.67
C VAL A 519 9.58 37.79 -18.21
N PHE A 520 10.58 36.97 -17.86
CA PHE A 520 11.12 36.92 -16.50
C PHE A 520 12.60 36.53 -16.47
N PRO A 521 13.45 37.16 -15.65
CA PRO A 521 13.19 38.43 -14.98
C PRO A 521 13.22 39.60 -15.98
N LYS A 522 12.40 40.63 -15.74
CA LYS A 522 12.29 41.83 -16.60
C LYS A 522 13.51 42.75 -16.51
N ALA A 523 14.08 42.91 -15.32
CA ALA A 523 15.28 43.75 -15.12
C ALA A 523 16.56 42.95 -15.39
N ASP A 524 17.54 43.57 -16.05
CA ASP A 524 18.81 42.90 -16.39
C ASP A 524 19.66 42.53 -15.16
N ASN A 525 19.54 43.32 -14.09
CA ASN A 525 20.27 43.14 -12.83
C ASN A 525 19.53 42.26 -11.81
N ALA A 526 18.35 41.74 -12.16
CA ALA A 526 17.60 40.85 -11.27
C ALA A 526 18.36 39.54 -11.04
N PRO A 527 18.23 38.93 -9.84
CA PRO A 527 18.80 37.62 -9.58
C PRO A 527 18.28 36.61 -10.60
N ARG A 528 19.20 35.80 -11.13
CA ARG A 528 18.91 34.76 -12.11
C ARG A 528 18.83 33.43 -11.38
N TYR A 529 17.68 32.77 -11.50
CA TYR A 529 17.47 31.45 -10.93
C TYR A 529 17.58 30.40 -12.01
N SER A 530 18.12 29.24 -11.63
CA SER A 530 18.13 28.07 -12.50
C SER A 530 16.69 27.61 -12.72
N THR A 531 16.10 27.81 -13.89
CA THR A 531 14.65 27.56 -14.10
C THR A 531 14.40 26.14 -14.57
N LYS A 532 13.64 25.35 -13.81
CA LYS A 532 13.26 24.00 -14.26
C LYS A 532 11.98 24.00 -15.09
N THR A 533 10.91 24.58 -14.56
CA THR A 533 9.62 24.62 -15.23
C THR A 533 8.73 25.72 -14.65
N VAL A 534 7.63 25.99 -15.34
CA VAL A 534 6.51 26.78 -14.82
C VAL A 534 5.23 25.98 -14.89
N LEU A 535 4.27 26.33 -14.04
CA LEU A 535 2.89 25.85 -14.06
C LEU A 535 1.96 27.05 -13.94
N PHE A 536 0.99 27.16 -14.86
CA PHE A 536 -0.07 28.17 -14.80
C PHE A 536 -1.27 27.57 -14.06
N ASP A 537 -1.74 28.25 -13.03
CA ASP A 537 -2.93 27.82 -12.28
C ASP A 537 -4.22 28.42 -12.86
N GLN A 538 -5.37 28.03 -12.29
CA GLN A 538 -6.69 28.45 -12.80
C GLN A 538 -7.00 29.92 -12.50
N ASP A 539 -6.32 30.54 -11.53
CA ASP A 539 -6.45 31.95 -11.16
C ASP A 539 -5.49 32.85 -11.97
N GLY A 540 -4.66 32.24 -12.83
CA GLY A 540 -3.70 32.92 -13.69
C GLY A 540 -2.39 33.26 -12.99
N LEU A 541 -2.13 32.72 -11.79
CA LEU A 541 -0.82 32.82 -11.17
C LEU A 541 0.13 31.80 -11.80
N ILE A 542 1.43 32.08 -11.65
CA ILE A 542 2.49 31.30 -12.28
C ILE A 542 3.38 30.75 -11.18
N TRP A 543 3.33 29.43 -11.00
CA TRP A 543 4.22 28.69 -10.12
C TRP A 543 5.53 28.44 -10.85
N TYR A 544 6.58 29.11 -10.40
CA TYR A 544 7.91 29.12 -11.03
C TYR A 544 8.87 28.24 -10.23
N ALA A 545 9.19 27.06 -10.77
CA ALA A 545 10.07 26.08 -10.14
C ALA A 545 11.54 26.32 -10.49
N THR A 546 12.36 26.36 -9.45
CA THR A 546 13.80 26.55 -9.59
C THR A 546 14.61 25.29 -9.26
N ASP A 547 15.87 25.27 -9.68
CA ASP A 547 16.88 24.31 -9.25
C ASP A 547 17.74 24.93 -8.13
N GLY A 548 17.24 24.89 -6.89
CA GLY A 548 17.99 25.28 -5.70
C GLY A 548 17.61 26.60 -5.03
N LYS A 549 16.47 27.21 -5.39
CA LYS A 549 15.86 28.34 -4.68
C LYS A 549 14.35 28.17 -4.43
N GLY A 550 13.89 26.93 -4.38
CA GLY A 550 12.50 26.59 -4.11
C GLY A 550 11.56 27.02 -5.23
N LEU A 551 10.39 27.51 -4.84
CA LEU A 551 9.32 27.99 -5.72
C LEU A 551 9.13 29.48 -5.56
N LEU A 552 8.93 30.18 -6.68
CA LEU A 552 8.40 31.54 -6.69
C LEU A 552 6.96 31.49 -7.21
N LEU A 553 6.08 32.27 -6.62
CA LEU A 553 4.75 32.52 -7.15
C LEU A 553 4.77 33.88 -7.84
N LEU A 554 4.38 33.92 -9.11
CA LEU A 554 4.32 35.14 -9.90
C LEU A 554 2.88 35.50 -10.27
N ASP A 555 2.63 36.79 -10.45
CA ASP A 555 1.38 37.27 -11.05
C ASP A 555 1.36 37.09 -12.58
N GLN A 556 0.25 37.48 -13.23
CA GLN A 556 0.06 37.43 -14.68
C GLN A 556 1.07 38.30 -15.46
N ASP A 557 1.63 39.30 -14.79
CA ASP A 557 2.68 40.18 -15.30
C ASP A 557 4.09 39.67 -14.98
N TYR A 558 4.23 38.45 -14.45
CA TYR A 558 5.50 37.82 -14.06
C TYR A 558 6.24 38.57 -12.92
N ASN A 559 5.54 39.32 -12.07
CA ASN A 559 6.12 39.89 -10.86
C ASN A 559 6.05 38.89 -9.71
N ILE A 560 7.10 38.84 -8.87
CA ILE A 560 7.15 37.93 -7.72
C ILE A 560 6.16 38.40 -6.65
N ILE A 561 5.24 37.51 -6.27
CA ILE A 561 4.26 37.70 -5.19
C ILE A 561 4.85 37.22 -3.86
N THR A 562 5.33 35.97 -3.84
CA THR A 562 5.88 35.29 -2.67
C THR A 562 6.77 34.12 -3.09
N SER A 563 7.41 33.44 -2.14
CA SER A 563 8.24 32.25 -2.37
C SER A 563 7.92 31.13 -1.37
N ALA A 564 8.30 29.91 -1.72
CA ALA A 564 8.35 28.76 -0.83
C ALA A 564 9.73 28.13 -0.96
N ASP A 565 10.51 28.15 0.13
CA ASP A 565 11.90 27.72 0.15
C ASP A 565 12.32 27.31 1.57
N THR A 566 13.56 26.86 1.72
CA THR A 566 14.13 26.49 3.02
C THR A 566 14.40 27.68 3.93
N ASP A 567 14.66 28.86 3.38
CA ASP A 567 14.94 30.08 4.16
C ASP A 567 13.69 30.56 4.91
N ASN A 568 12.49 30.40 4.30
CA ASN A 568 11.21 30.72 4.93
C ASN A 568 10.51 29.51 5.60
N GLY A 569 11.11 28.32 5.53
CA GLY A 569 10.65 27.10 6.20
C GLY A 569 9.40 26.47 5.59
N ILE A 570 8.96 26.91 4.40
CA ILE A 570 7.81 26.31 3.71
C ILE A 570 8.21 25.00 3.03
N LEU A 571 9.47 24.88 2.60
CA LEU A 571 10.04 23.65 2.05
C LEU A 571 11.23 23.20 2.90
N GLU A 572 11.46 21.90 2.99
CA GLU A 572 12.71 21.34 3.54
C GLU A 572 13.78 21.13 2.45
N ASN A 573 13.42 21.30 1.17
CA ASN A 573 14.33 21.16 0.05
C ASN A 573 13.98 22.09 -1.12
N ASP A 574 14.98 22.82 -1.61
CA ASP A 574 14.82 23.84 -2.64
C ASP A 574 14.94 23.31 -4.08
N ALA A 575 15.20 22.02 -4.27
CA ALA A 575 15.34 21.40 -5.58
C ALA A 575 14.01 20.78 -6.04
N ILE A 576 13.17 21.61 -6.66
CA ILE A 576 11.89 21.16 -7.22
C ILE A 576 12.18 20.26 -8.42
N CYS A 577 11.47 19.15 -8.57
CA CYS A 577 11.62 18.22 -9.69
C CYS A 577 10.51 18.40 -10.72
N SER A 578 9.26 18.55 -10.30
CA SER A 578 8.10 18.72 -11.19
C SER A 578 6.93 19.34 -10.45
N LEU A 579 6.00 19.93 -11.20
CA LEU A 579 4.76 20.54 -10.70
C LEU A 579 3.55 19.96 -11.44
N ILE A 580 2.46 19.70 -10.72
CA ILE A 580 1.15 19.31 -11.26
C ILE A 580 0.07 20.17 -10.59
N LEU A 581 -0.90 20.64 -11.38
CA LEU A 581 -2.09 21.34 -10.89
C LEU A 581 -3.22 20.34 -10.58
N ASN A 582 -3.80 20.45 -9.38
CA ASN A 582 -5.00 19.73 -8.99
C ASN A 582 -6.28 20.43 -9.46
N ASP A 583 -7.40 19.71 -9.38
CA ASP A 583 -8.69 20.26 -9.82
C ASP A 583 -9.23 21.33 -8.86
N ASP A 584 -8.82 21.27 -7.57
CA ASP A 584 -9.09 22.28 -6.55
C ASP A 584 -8.13 23.48 -6.58
N ASN A 585 -7.31 23.58 -7.63
CA ASN A 585 -6.28 24.60 -7.84
C ASN A 585 -5.04 24.52 -6.91
N SER A 586 -4.95 23.52 -6.03
CA SER A 586 -3.70 23.25 -5.31
C SER A 586 -2.63 22.68 -6.26
N VAL A 587 -1.36 22.74 -5.84
CA VAL A 587 -0.22 22.31 -6.64
C VAL A 587 0.54 21.19 -5.94
N TRP A 588 0.71 20.06 -6.61
CA TRP A 588 1.67 19.04 -6.20
C TRP A 588 3.05 19.38 -6.73
N ALA A 589 4.04 19.40 -5.84
CA ALA A 589 5.45 19.60 -6.15
C ALA A 589 6.29 18.41 -5.67
N SER A 590 6.92 17.70 -6.59
CA SER A 590 7.92 16.68 -6.24
C SER A 590 9.29 17.32 -6.05
N THR A 591 10.10 16.82 -5.14
CA THR A 591 11.43 17.39 -4.82
C THR A 591 12.50 16.32 -4.67
N ASN A 592 13.72 16.71 -4.30
CA ASN A 592 14.73 15.75 -3.84
C ASN A 592 14.53 15.32 -2.37
N TYR A 593 13.51 15.84 -1.68
CA TYR A 593 13.14 15.40 -0.34
C TYR A 593 11.63 15.51 -0.10
N GLY A 594 10.91 14.47 -0.50
CA GLY A 594 9.48 14.33 -0.32
C GLY A 594 8.66 14.95 -1.46
N LEU A 595 7.35 14.78 -1.29
CA LEU A 595 6.30 15.31 -2.15
C LEU A 595 5.52 16.36 -1.36
N TYR A 596 5.19 17.49 -1.98
CA TYR A 596 4.49 18.59 -1.33
C TYR A 596 3.16 18.87 -2.02
N GLU A 597 2.12 19.06 -1.23
CA GLU A 597 0.88 19.68 -1.65
C GLU A 597 0.92 21.15 -1.22
N LEU A 598 0.75 22.06 -2.17
CA LEU A 598 0.93 23.50 -1.99
C LEU A 598 -0.35 24.24 -2.32
N ASN A 599 -0.70 25.23 -1.50
CA ASN A 599 -1.82 26.11 -1.74
C ASN A 599 -1.43 27.56 -1.41
N TYR A 600 -1.90 28.53 -2.19
CA TYR A 600 -1.63 29.94 -1.94
C TYR A 600 -2.78 30.60 -1.17
N ASP A 601 -2.51 31.10 0.03
CA ASP A 601 -3.45 31.94 0.77
C ASP A 601 -3.25 33.40 0.39
N ALA A 602 -4.12 33.91 -0.48
CA ALA A 602 -4.09 35.30 -0.93
C ALA A 602 -4.30 36.34 0.19
N LYS A 603 -4.96 36.00 1.30
CA LYS A 603 -5.18 36.93 2.42
C LYS A 603 -3.92 37.09 3.27
N ALA A 604 -3.24 35.97 3.52
CA ALA A 604 -1.99 35.96 4.28
C ALA A 604 -0.76 36.24 3.40
N ASN A 605 -0.92 36.21 2.08
CA ASN A 605 0.13 36.30 1.07
C ASN A 605 1.26 35.27 1.30
N VAL A 606 0.88 34.04 1.60
CA VAL A 606 1.81 32.95 1.93
C VAL A 606 1.41 31.67 1.22
N ILE A 607 2.41 30.87 0.82
CA ILE A 607 2.19 29.50 0.34
C ILE A 607 2.14 28.60 1.58
N GLN A 608 1.06 27.84 1.70
CA GLN A 608 0.93 26.76 2.67
C GLN A 608 1.40 25.46 2.02
N SER A 609 2.05 24.61 2.82
CA SER A 609 2.60 23.34 2.35
C SER A 609 2.24 22.18 3.29
N THR A 610 1.94 21.03 2.70
CA THR A 610 1.87 19.74 3.40
C THR A 610 2.89 18.81 2.76
N MET A 611 3.85 18.32 3.56
CA MET A 611 4.91 17.43 3.10
C MET A 611 4.54 15.96 3.35
N TYR A 612 4.88 15.12 2.38
CA TYR A 612 4.78 13.67 2.45
C TYR A 612 6.15 13.03 2.20
N THR A 613 6.48 12.00 2.98
CA THR A 613 7.79 11.34 2.96
C THR A 613 7.65 9.82 2.86
N GLN A 614 8.77 9.07 2.92
CA GLN A 614 8.76 7.62 3.04
C GLN A 614 7.92 7.10 4.21
N ASN A 615 7.77 7.89 5.27
CA ASN A 615 6.93 7.56 6.42
C ASN A 615 5.43 7.60 6.09
N ASP A 616 5.03 8.35 5.05
CA ASP A 616 3.64 8.42 4.55
C ASP A 616 3.33 7.37 3.47
N GLY A 617 4.33 6.56 3.10
CA GLY A 617 4.19 5.51 2.09
C GLY A 617 4.90 5.76 0.77
N LEU A 618 5.61 6.88 0.62
CA LEU A 618 6.47 7.07 -0.55
C LEU A 618 7.56 6.00 -0.58
N THR A 619 7.94 5.56 -1.77
CA THR A 619 9.03 4.58 -1.94
C THR A 619 10.42 5.19 -1.81
N SER A 620 10.53 6.50 -2.04
CA SER A 620 11.74 7.30 -1.95
C SER A 620 11.36 8.74 -1.62
N ASN A 621 12.20 9.44 -0.85
CA ASN A 621 12.10 10.88 -0.71
C ASN A 621 12.64 11.62 -1.93
N GLU A 622 13.48 10.98 -2.75
CA GLU A 622 14.03 11.58 -3.96
C GLU A 622 13.17 11.26 -5.19
N PHE A 623 12.71 12.32 -5.86
CA PHE A 623 11.99 12.23 -7.14
C PHE A 623 12.87 12.64 -8.32
N MET A 624 12.52 12.16 -9.51
CA MET A 624 13.22 12.50 -10.75
C MET A 624 12.55 13.70 -11.44
N THR A 625 13.36 14.64 -11.92
CA THR A 625 12.88 15.76 -12.73
C THR A 625 12.22 15.27 -14.03
N GLY A 626 10.99 15.71 -14.27
CA GLY A 626 10.17 15.40 -15.45
C GLY A 626 9.28 14.15 -15.33
N ALA A 627 9.48 13.36 -14.27
CA ALA A 627 8.78 12.08 -14.07
C ALA A 627 7.44 12.28 -13.36
N TYR A 628 6.45 12.79 -14.09
CA TYR A 628 5.11 13.01 -13.57
C TYR A 628 4.06 12.81 -14.68
N LEU A 629 2.84 12.47 -14.29
CA LEU A 629 1.67 12.36 -15.15
C LEU A 629 0.43 12.57 -14.29
N LYS A 630 -0.44 13.50 -14.69
CA LYS A 630 -1.81 13.59 -14.18
C LYS A 630 -2.71 12.84 -15.16
N THR A 631 -3.48 11.88 -14.67
CA THR A 631 -4.52 11.21 -15.45
C THR A 631 -5.89 11.79 -15.09
N ASN A 632 -6.84 11.73 -16.02
CA ASN A 632 -8.22 12.13 -15.77
C ASN A 632 -9.07 10.97 -15.23
N ASP A 633 -8.43 9.93 -14.67
CA ASP A 633 -9.13 8.77 -14.14
C ASP A 633 -9.51 9.09 -12.70
N THR A 634 -10.83 9.28 -12.48
CA THR A 634 -11.45 9.41 -11.16
C THR A 634 -11.41 8.09 -10.40
#